data_AF-A0A364K958-F1
#
_entry.id   AF-A0A364K958-F1
#
_cell.length_a   1.000
_cell.length_b   1.000
_cell.length_c   1.000
_cell.angle_alpha   90.00
_cell.angle_beta   90.00
_cell.angle_gamma   90.00
#
_symmetry.space_group_name_H-M   'P 1'
#
loop_
_entity.id
_entity.type
_entity.pdbx_description
1 polymer ?
#
loop_
_entity_poly.entity_id
_entity_poly.type
_entity_poly.pdbx_seq_one_letter_code
_entity_poly.pdbx_strand_id
1 'polypeptide(L)'
;MKKFKPQYLNEVQQNLKIKYKYPSFKHKKGYWVGTLKPTQSSPEYLIKVVYDCFTPNVFILKPEIKKDAPHRYPNGTLCLYYPKDNSYDGRTFIADTIIPWTAEWLYFYEKWLEDGIWWGHEAPHSLKD
;
A
#
# COMPACT_ATOMS: atom_id res chain seq x y z
N MET A 1 30.97 -23.05 2.21
CA MET A 1 29.79 -22.60 1.41
C MET A 1 29.67 -21.09 1.55
N LYS A 2 29.78 -20.31 0.48
CA LYS A 2 29.51 -18.86 0.54
C LYS A 2 28.01 -18.67 0.80
N LYS A 3 27.65 -18.10 1.94
CA LYS A 3 26.26 -17.72 2.24
C LYS A 3 25.86 -16.64 1.22
N PHE A 4 24.98 -16.98 0.28
CA PHE A 4 24.35 -15.98 -0.58
C PHE A 4 23.56 -15.04 0.34
N LYS A 5 23.95 -13.76 0.38
CA LYS A 5 23.12 -12.74 1.03
C LYS A 5 21.90 -12.52 0.14
N PRO A 6 20.67 -12.60 0.68
CA PRO A 6 19.50 -12.24 -0.10
C PRO A 6 19.64 -10.80 -0.59
N GLN A 7 19.52 -10.60 -1.89
CA GLN A 7 19.63 -9.28 -2.50
C GLN A 7 18.27 -8.59 -2.46
N TYR A 8 18.15 -7.55 -1.64
CA TYR A 8 16.98 -6.69 -1.64
C TYR A 8 16.91 -5.87 -2.93
N LEU A 9 15.70 -5.62 -3.41
CA LEU A 9 15.41 -4.76 -4.54
C LEU A 9 15.73 -3.32 -4.17
N ASN A 10 16.58 -2.68 -4.95
CA ASN A 10 16.89 -1.27 -4.76
C ASN A 10 15.81 -0.37 -5.38
N GLU A 11 15.88 0.92 -5.05
CA GLU A 11 14.92 1.93 -5.51
C GLU A 11 14.83 2.03 -7.04
N VAL A 12 15.93 1.80 -7.77
CA VAL A 12 15.94 1.82 -9.24
C VAL A 12 15.12 0.65 -9.79
N GLN A 13 15.31 -0.55 -9.25
CA GLN A 13 14.55 -1.73 -9.65
C GLN A 13 13.06 -1.56 -9.34
N GLN A 14 12.73 -1.06 -8.15
CA GLN A 14 11.34 -0.73 -7.77
C GLN A 14 10.74 0.27 -8.78
N ASN A 15 11.47 1.35 -9.07
CA ASN A 15 11.01 2.41 -9.96
C ASN A 15 10.75 1.92 -11.38
N LEU A 16 11.65 1.10 -11.95
CA LEU A 16 11.47 0.57 -13.30
C LEU A 16 10.18 -0.23 -13.42
N LYS A 17 9.86 -1.07 -12.44
CA LYS A 17 8.63 -1.87 -12.45
C LYS A 17 7.37 -1.04 -12.19
N ILE A 18 7.43 -0.10 -11.24
CA ILE A 18 6.32 0.82 -10.98
C ILE A 18 6.00 1.63 -12.23
N LYS A 19 7.00 2.20 -12.90
CA LYS A 19 6.81 2.97 -14.14
C LYS A 19 6.17 2.15 -15.25
N TYR A 20 6.52 0.87 -15.36
CA TYR A 20 5.94 -0.04 -16.36
C TYR A 20 4.47 -0.39 -16.05
N LYS A 21 4.14 -0.78 -14.81
CA LYS A 21 2.79 -1.23 -14.44
C LYS A 21 1.82 -0.08 -14.12
N TYR A 22 2.32 1.01 -13.56
CA TYR A 22 1.52 2.13 -13.06
C TYR A 22 2.09 3.46 -13.60
N PRO A 23 1.86 3.76 -14.89
CA PRO A 23 2.48 4.92 -15.56
C PRO A 23 2.08 6.29 -14.97
N SER A 24 0.97 6.36 -14.21
CA SER A 24 0.58 7.55 -13.46
C SER A 24 1.54 7.88 -12.31
N PHE A 25 2.22 6.87 -11.74
CA PHE A 25 3.14 7.05 -10.62
C PHE A 25 4.45 7.69 -11.10
N LYS A 26 4.76 8.85 -10.52
CA LYS A 26 6.00 9.59 -10.74
C LYS A 26 6.91 9.43 -9.53
N HIS A 27 8.16 9.09 -9.82
CA HIS A 27 9.18 8.88 -8.80
C HIS A 27 9.86 10.19 -8.41
N LYS A 28 10.12 10.33 -7.12
CA LYS A 28 11.04 11.30 -6.52
C LYS A 28 11.90 10.52 -5.51
N LYS A 29 13.04 11.07 -5.13
CA LYS A 29 13.95 10.40 -4.18
C LYS A 29 13.20 9.94 -2.92
N GLY A 30 13.12 8.63 -2.73
CA GLY A 30 12.47 7.95 -1.61
C GLY A 30 10.95 7.76 -1.70
N TYR A 31 10.26 8.19 -2.76
CA TYR A 31 8.81 8.00 -2.87
C TYR A 31 8.24 8.07 -4.29
N TRP A 32 7.04 7.54 -4.47
CA TRP A 32 6.23 7.71 -5.68
C TRP A 32 4.94 8.44 -5.36
N VAL A 33 4.48 9.28 -6.28
CA VAL A 33 3.14 9.87 -6.25
C VAL A 33 2.42 9.52 -7.55
N GLY A 34 1.24 8.95 -7.47
CA GLY A 34 0.44 8.57 -8.63
C GLY A 34 -1.03 8.45 -8.30
N THR A 35 -1.81 8.04 -9.29
CA THR A 35 -3.25 7.89 -9.13
C THR A 35 -3.71 6.44 -9.25
N LEU A 36 -4.73 6.08 -8.47
CA LEU A 36 -5.46 4.82 -8.60
C LEU A 36 -6.96 5.07 -8.65
N LYS A 37 -7.66 4.17 -9.35
CA LYS A 37 -9.11 4.04 -9.35
C LYS A 37 -9.43 2.57 -9.06
N PRO A 38 -9.91 2.21 -7.85
CA PRO A 38 -10.14 0.81 -7.50
C PRO A 38 -11.21 0.16 -8.39
N THR A 39 -12.19 0.93 -8.85
CA THR A 39 -13.15 0.52 -9.89
C THR A 39 -13.30 1.63 -10.94
N GLN A 40 -14.04 1.34 -12.03
CA GLN A 40 -14.32 2.33 -13.07
C GLN A 40 -15.17 3.51 -12.54
N SER A 41 -16.09 3.23 -11.61
CA SER A 41 -17.00 4.21 -10.98
C SER A 41 -16.38 4.94 -9.80
N SER A 42 -15.29 4.42 -9.23
CA SER A 42 -14.61 5.06 -8.11
C SER A 42 -14.05 6.44 -8.49
N PRO A 43 -13.96 7.39 -7.54
CA PRO A 43 -13.17 8.59 -7.74
C PRO A 43 -11.70 8.25 -8.00
N GLU A 44 -10.96 9.19 -8.57
CA GLU A 44 -9.51 9.06 -8.68
C GLU A 44 -8.84 9.46 -7.36
N TYR A 45 -8.03 8.54 -6.82
CA TYR A 45 -7.26 8.77 -5.61
C TYR A 45 -5.83 9.16 -5.97
N LEU A 46 -5.35 10.27 -5.42
CA LEU A 46 -3.95 10.65 -5.43
C LEU A 46 -3.24 10.01 -4.23
N ILE A 47 -2.19 9.26 -4.50
CA ILE A 47 -1.54 8.36 -3.54
C ILE A 47 -0.06 8.68 -3.48
N LYS A 48 0.51 8.66 -2.28
CA LYS A 48 1.95 8.75 -2.05
C LYS A 48 2.44 7.46 -1.37
N VAL A 49 3.35 6.76 -2.03
CA VAL A 49 4.05 5.59 -1.49
C VAL A 49 5.46 6.02 -1.12
N VAL A 50 5.75 6.11 0.18
CA VAL A 50 7.09 6.36 0.71
C VAL A 50 7.82 5.04 0.81
N TYR A 51 8.97 4.95 0.14
CA TYR A 51 9.78 3.76 0.10
C TYR A 51 10.49 3.55 1.44
N ASP A 52 10.29 2.37 1.99
CA ASP A 52 11.19 1.74 2.92
C ASP A 52 11.33 0.26 2.51
N CYS A 53 12.49 -0.33 2.76
CA CYS A 53 12.79 -1.69 2.35
C CYS A 53 11.87 -2.73 3.01
N PHE A 54 11.37 -2.44 4.21
CA PHE A 54 10.60 -3.38 5.01
C PHE A 54 9.21 -2.87 5.36
N THR A 55 9.05 -1.56 5.54
CA THR A 55 7.81 -0.94 6.00
C THR A 55 7.42 0.27 5.14
N PRO A 56 7.10 0.07 3.85
CA PRO A 56 6.64 1.16 2.99
C PRO A 56 5.38 1.79 3.55
N ASN A 57 5.34 3.12 3.54
CA ASN A 57 4.21 3.89 4.07
C ASN A 57 3.37 4.45 2.93
N VAL A 58 2.06 4.24 2.99
CA VAL A 58 1.13 4.72 1.96
C VAL A 58 0.20 5.78 2.54
N PHE A 59 0.14 6.93 1.87
CA PHE A 59 -0.77 8.02 2.17
C PHE A 59 -1.75 8.21 1.02
N ILE A 60 -3.02 8.41 1.35
CA ILE A 60 -4.00 8.98 0.40
C ILE A 60 -3.99 10.49 0.56
N LEU A 61 -3.58 11.19 -0.49
CA LEU A 61 -3.50 12.65 -0.51
C LEU A 61 -4.84 13.28 -0.89
N LYS A 62 -5.56 12.67 -1.84
CA LYS A 62 -6.89 13.12 -2.30
C LYS A 62 -7.70 11.94 -2.84
N PRO A 63 -9.04 11.96 -2.76
CA PRO A 63 -9.80 12.72 -1.77
C PRO A 63 -9.36 12.35 -0.33
N GLU A 64 -9.70 13.18 0.65
CA GLU A 64 -9.37 12.89 2.04
C GLU A 64 -10.15 11.64 2.52
N ILE A 65 -9.44 10.75 3.22
CA ILE A 65 -10.01 9.55 3.82
C ILE A 65 -10.50 9.87 5.23
N LYS A 66 -11.71 9.40 5.57
CA LYS A 66 -12.27 9.60 6.91
C LYS A 66 -11.32 9.12 8.00
N LYS A 67 -11.21 9.88 9.10
CA LYS A 67 -10.25 9.62 10.18
C LYS A 67 -10.54 8.34 10.95
N ASP A 68 -11.82 7.96 11.03
CA ASP A 68 -12.34 6.74 11.65
C ASP A 68 -12.34 5.53 10.69
N ALA A 69 -11.80 5.67 9.47
CA ALA A 69 -11.69 4.55 8.56
C ALA A 69 -10.84 3.43 9.18
N PRO A 70 -11.29 2.16 9.11
CA PRO A 70 -10.55 1.00 9.59
C PRO A 70 -9.17 0.87 8.94
N HIS A 71 -8.26 0.11 9.57
CA HIS A 71 -6.94 -0.21 9.01
C HIS A 71 -6.11 1.01 8.61
N ARG A 72 -6.10 2.01 9.50
CA ARG A 72 -5.22 3.18 9.43
C ARG A 72 -4.36 3.27 10.68
N TYR A 73 -3.11 3.66 10.49
CA TYR A 73 -2.24 4.02 11.59
C TYR A 73 -2.54 5.46 12.08
N PRO A 74 -2.19 5.81 13.33
CA PRO A 74 -2.43 7.16 13.88
C PRO A 74 -1.79 8.30 13.08
N ASN A 75 -0.71 8.04 12.34
CA ASN A 75 -0.05 9.00 11.45
C ASN A 75 -0.77 9.17 10.09
N GLY A 76 -1.90 8.48 9.89
CA GLY A 76 -2.73 8.54 8.69
C GLY A 76 -2.34 7.59 7.57
N THR A 77 -1.29 6.77 7.73
CA THR A 77 -0.91 5.77 6.73
C THR A 77 -1.83 4.56 6.74
N LEU A 78 -1.91 3.85 5.62
CA LEU A 78 -2.72 2.64 5.50
C LEU A 78 -2.01 1.43 6.14
N CYS A 79 -2.78 0.58 6.82
CA CYS A 79 -2.38 -0.76 7.21
C CYS A 79 -2.77 -1.74 6.09
N LEU A 80 -1.81 -2.07 5.22
CA LEU A 80 -2.07 -2.86 4.01
C LEU A 80 -1.73 -4.35 4.14
N TYR A 81 -0.91 -4.72 5.12
CA TYR A 81 -0.46 -6.09 5.32
C TYR A 81 -0.03 -6.27 6.78
N TYR A 82 0.10 -7.52 7.21
CA TYR A 82 0.55 -7.85 8.57
C TYR A 82 2.06 -8.16 8.56
N PRO A 83 2.95 -7.29 9.09
CA PRO A 83 4.39 -7.47 8.91
C PRO A 83 4.97 -8.82 9.36
N LYS A 84 4.29 -9.53 10.28
CA LYS A 84 4.73 -10.83 10.79
C LYS A 84 4.40 -12.01 9.86
N ASP A 85 3.54 -11.84 8.86
CA ASP A 85 3.25 -12.89 7.87
C ASP A 85 4.29 -12.96 6.74
N ASN A 86 5.24 -12.00 6.69
CA ASN A 86 6.26 -11.86 5.65
C ASN A 86 5.70 -11.79 4.23
N SER A 87 4.46 -11.34 4.05
CA SER A 87 3.81 -11.11 2.75
C SER A 87 4.50 -10.00 1.94
N TYR A 88 5.16 -9.07 2.63
CA TYR A 88 6.02 -8.05 2.04
C TYR A 88 7.39 -8.04 2.72
N ASP A 89 8.43 -7.96 1.90
CA ASP A 89 9.78 -7.59 2.32
C ASP A 89 10.56 -6.91 1.19
N GLY A 90 11.81 -6.56 1.47
CA GLY A 90 12.69 -5.88 0.51
C GLY A 90 12.99 -6.64 -0.78
N ARG A 91 12.59 -7.90 -0.91
CA ARG A 91 12.74 -8.72 -2.13
C ARG A 91 11.48 -8.69 -3.00
N THR A 92 10.39 -8.11 -2.50
CA THR A 92 9.12 -8.00 -3.20
C THR A 92 8.94 -6.63 -3.84
N PHE A 93 8.31 -6.60 -5.02
CA PHE A 93 8.07 -5.35 -5.72
C PHE A 93 6.86 -4.62 -5.14
N ILE A 94 6.99 -3.33 -4.89
CA ILE A 94 5.89 -2.43 -4.54
C ILE A 94 4.77 -2.47 -5.59
N ALA A 95 5.16 -2.58 -6.86
CA ALA A 95 4.24 -2.70 -7.99
C ALA A 95 3.44 -4.02 -8.01
N ASP A 96 3.83 -5.04 -7.25
CA ASP A 96 3.11 -6.32 -7.20
C ASP A 96 2.36 -6.52 -5.89
N THR A 97 2.58 -5.66 -4.89
CA THR A 97 2.09 -5.83 -3.51
C THR A 97 1.43 -4.55 -3.03
N ILE A 98 2.23 -3.56 -2.62
CA ILE A 98 1.78 -2.33 -1.97
C ILE A 98 0.80 -1.53 -2.82
N ILE A 99 1.07 -1.32 -4.12
CA ILE A 99 0.16 -0.57 -4.99
C ILE A 99 -1.18 -1.32 -5.20
N PRO A 100 -1.19 -2.62 -5.60
CA PRO A 100 -2.47 -3.34 -5.73
C PRO A 100 -3.21 -3.49 -4.39
N TRP A 101 -2.53 -3.73 -3.26
CA TRP A 101 -3.17 -3.74 -1.94
C TRP A 101 -3.76 -2.38 -1.56
N THR A 102 -3.12 -1.28 -2.00
CA THR A 102 -3.72 0.05 -1.81
C THR A 102 -5.03 0.18 -2.59
N ALA A 103 -5.10 -0.34 -3.83
CA ALA A 103 -6.35 -0.34 -4.58
C ALA A 103 -7.42 -1.20 -3.90
N GLU A 104 -7.05 -2.38 -3.40
CA GLU A 104 -7.96 -3.25 -2.64
C GLU A 104 -8.47 -2.57 -1.35
N TRP A 105 -7.57 -1.94 -0.58
CA TRP A 105 -7.96 -1.16 0.59
C TRP A 105 -8.94 -0.04 0.23
N LEU A 106 -8.71 0.68 -0.87
CA LEU A 106 -9.61 1.74 -1.34
C LEU A 106 -10.97 1.20 -1.77
N TYR A 107 -11.02 0.03 -2.40
CA TYR A 107 -12.27 -0.66 -2.73
C TYR A 107 -13.08 -0.98 -1.47
N PHE A 108 -12.44 -1.58 -0.46
CA PHE A 108 -13.12 -1.90 0.80
C PHE A 108 -13.47 -0.67 1.64
N TYR A 109 -12.69 0.40 1.53
CA TYR A 109 -13.04 1.68 2.11
C TYR A 109 -14.33 2.26 1.50
N GLU A 110 -14.48 2.18 0.16
CA GLU A 110 -15.73 2.61 -0.50
C GLU A 110 -16.92 1.79 -0.02
N LYS A 111 -16.77 0.47 0.16
CA LYS A 111 -17.82 -0.38 0.73
C LYS A 111 -18.10 -0.10 2.20
N TRP A 112 -17.07 0.19 2.99
CA TRP A 112 -17.24 0.59 4.37
C TRP A 112 -18.00 1.92 4.50
N LEU A 113 -17.83 2.87 3.57
CA LEU A 113 -18.62 4.10 3.55
C LEU A 113 -20.11 3.85 3.30
N GLU A 114 -20.45 2.81 2.53
CA GLU A 114 -21.83 2.41 2.21
C GLU A 114 -22.48 1.66 3.39
N ASP A 115 -21.80 0.64 3.92
CA ASP A 115 -22.41 -0.33 4.83
C ASP A 115 -22.04 -0.11 6.30
N GLY A 116 -20.99 0.67 6.57
CA GLY A 116 -20.36 0.78 7.90
C GLY A 116 -19.58 -0.47 8.34
N ILE A 117 -19.49 -1.49 7.49
CA ILE A 117 -18.82 -2.77 7.75
C ILE A 117 -17.55 -2.86 6.90
N TRP A 118 -16.44 -3.27 7.51
CA TRP A 118 -15.21 -3.54 6.77
C TRP A 118 -15.25 -4.95 6.19
N TRP A 119 -15.24 -5.04 4.86
CA TRP A 119 -15.32 -6.31 4.13
C TRP A 119 -13.95 -6.86 3.69
N GLY A 120 -12.88 -6.10 3.93
CA GLY A 120 -11.53 -6.53 3.57
C GLY A 120 -11.00 -7.61 4.49
N HIS A 121 -10.04 -8.39 4.02
CA HIS A 121 -9.36 -9.37 4.86
C HIS A 121 -8.66 -8.69 6.04
N GLU A 122 -8.77 -9.31 7.22
CA GLU A 122 -8.11 -8.84 8.43
C GLU A 122 -7.26 -9.98 8.99
N ALA A 123 -6.01 -9.67 9.32
CA ALA A 123 -5.22 -10.57 10.14
C ALA A 123 -5.84 -10.66 11.54
N PRO A 124 -5.80 -11.83 12.22
CA PRO A 124 -6.24 -11.92 13.60
C PRO A 124 -5.36 -11.02 14.47
N HIS A 125 -5.96 -9.95 14.98
CA HIS A 125 -5.39 -9.16 16.04
C HIS A 125 -5.97 -9.71 17.32
N SER A 126 -5.22 -10.56 18.04
CA SER A 126 -5.62 -10.97 19.38
C SER A 126 -5.92 -9.71 20.18
N LEU A 127 -7.16 -9.57 20.67
CA LEU A 127 -7.48 -8.59 21.70
C LEU A 127 -6.48 -8.84 22.83
N LYS A 128 -5.64 -7.85 23.11
CA LYS A 128 -4.93 -7.85 24.37
C LYS A 128 -5.97 -7.45 25.41
N ASP A 129 -6.51 -8.45 26.09
CA ASP A 129 -7.10 -8.25 27.42
C ASP A 129 -6.06 -7.67 28.38
#